data_AF-A0A371CW53-F1
#
_entry.id   AF-A0A371CW53-F1
#
_cell.length_a   1.000
_cell.length_b   1.000
_cell.length_c   1.000
_cell.angle_alpha   90.00
_cell.angle_beta   90.00
_cell.angle_gamma   90.00
#
_symmetry.space_group_name_H-M   'P 1'
#
loop_
_entity.id
_entity.type
_entity.pdbx_description
1 polymer ?
#
loop_
_entity_poly.entity_id
_entity_poly.type
_entity_poly.pdbx_seq_one_letter_code
_entity_poly.pdbx_strand_id
1 'polypeptide(L)'
;MFEATADNRGTLQQLAQELEVAYADADGNASFRLSSQTTRSRMPAELYWQLVIYLKDRNPFQEFHSIVACPRTSTSILIADEAQHYNHITLNGHTYHASRRSRSSKDSFALIQTSGGAGLTWAGEIVDIFSYDVPGIQRRLVVHVKWLRPRRGLSLQGTPWAEFLGRRHIPPYR
;
A
#
# COMPACT_ATOMS: atom_id res chain seq x y z
N MET A 1 31.05 13.38 8.22
CA MET A 1 31.28 11.92 8.16
C MET A 1 30.16 11.27 8.96
N PHE A 2 29.15 10.73 8.28
CA PHE A 2 28.20 9.78 8.86
C PHE A 2 27.93 8.74 7.78
N GLU A 3 28.60 7.60 7.95
CA GLU A 3 28.36 6.38 7.21
C GLU A 3 26.95 5.88 7.55
N ALA A 4 26.09 5.80 6.55
CA ALA A 4 24.90 4.96 6.55
C ALA A 4 24.70 4.47 5.12
N THR A 5 25.57 3.54 4.76
CA THR A 5 25.49 2.54 3.69
C THR A 5 24.05 2.03 3.51
N ALA A 6 23.45 2.23 2.33
CA ALA A 6 23.44 1.28 1.20
C ALA A 6 22.39 0.16 1.34
N ASP A 7 21.17 0.34 0.80
CA ASP A 7 20.38 -0.78 0.23
C ASP A 7 19.12 -0.36 -0.59
N ASN A 8 19.31 -0.01 -1.87
CA ASN A 8 18.69 -0.55 -3.10
C ASN A 8 17.21 -1.01 -3.28
N ARG A 9 16.17 -0.68 -2.52
CA ARG A 9 14.80 -1.22 -2.85
C ARG A 9 13.65 -0.23 -2.69
N GLY A 10 13.08 0.22 -3.82
CA GLY A 10 12.26 1.43 -3.79
C GLY A 10 11.27 1.74 -4.91
N THR A 11 10.62 0.76 -5.52
CA THR A 11 9.51 1.06 -6.47
C THR A 11 8.26 0.26 -6.12
N LEU A 12 7.08 0.88 -6.12
CA LEU A 12 5.82 0.22 -5.72
C LEU A 12 5.37 -0.88 -6.71
N GLN A 13 5.81 -0.82 -7.97
CA GLN A 13 5.61 -1.91 -8.92
C GLN A 13 6.45 -3.12 -8.53
N GLN A 14 7.68 -2.88 -8.10
CA GLN A 14 8.52 -3.90 -7.50
C GLN A 14 7.96 -4.32 -6.13
N LEU A 15 7.33 -3.43 -5.34
CA LEU A 15 6.70 -3.78 -4.07
C LEU A 15 5.47 -4.67 -4.25
N ALA A 16 4.62 -4.39 -5.25
CA ALA A 16 3.44 -5.19 -5.57
C ALA A 16 3.83 -6.55 -6.18
N GLN A 17 4.84 -6.57 -7.04
CA GLN A 17 5.38 -7.79 -7.65
C GLN A 17 6.22 -8.62 -6.66
N GLU A 18 7.00 -7.98 -5.77
CA GLU A 18 7.70 -8.62 -4.65
C GLU A 18 6.73 -9.07 -3.55
N LEU A 19 5.59 -8.40 -3.35
CA LEU A 19 4.51 -8.88 -2.48
C LEU A 19 3.90 -10.17 -3.01
N GLU A 20 3.67 -10.23 -4.33
CA GLU A 20 3.10 -11.38 -5.01
C GLU A 20 4.10 -12.56 -5.08
N VAL A 21 5.40 -12.27 -5.24
CA VAL A 21 6.51 -13.25 -5.20
C VAL A 21 6.86 -13.69 -3.77
N ALA A 22 6.87 -12.79 -2.78
CA ALA A 22 7.14 -13.14 -1.38
C ALA A 22 5.98 -13.91 -0.72
N TYR A 23 4.77 -13.85 -1.29
CA TYR A 23 3.69 -14.77 -0.95
C TYR A 23 3.95 -16.19 -1.47
N ALA A 24 4.76 -16.35 -2.52
CA ALA A 24 5.14 -17.65 -3.10
C ALA A 24 6.38 -18.26 -2.42
N ASP A 25 7.36 -17.44 -2.03
CA ASP A 25 8.58 -17.88 -1.35
C ASP A 25 8.41 -17.91 0.17
N ALA A 26 7.65 -18.90 0.65
CA ALA A 26 7.50 -19.23 2.06
C ALA A 26 8.74 -19.90 2.68
N ASP A 27 9.96 -19.54 2.23
CA ASP A 27 11.23 -20.08 2.72
C ASP A 27 12.23 -18.94 3.04
N GLY A 28 12.11 -18.41 4.25
CA GLY A 28 13.30 -18.08 5.06
C GLY A 28 13.95 -16.70 4.95
N ASN A 29 13.66 -15.84 3.96
CA ASN A 29 14.25 -14.49 3.92
C ASN A 29 13.21 -13.39 3.67
N ALA A 30 12.45 -13.07 4.72
CA ALA A 30 11.22 -12.29 4.63
C ALA A 30 11.47 -10.80 4.29
N SER A 31 11.53 -10.52 2.98
CA SER A 31 11.47 -9.17 2.38
C SER A 31 10.17 -8.45 2.72
N PHE A 32 9.11 -9.19 3.07
CA PHE A 32 7.80 -8.68 3.42
C PHE A 32 7.31 -9.32 4.72
N ARG A 33 6.95 -8.52 5.72
CA ARG A 33 6.32 -9.00 6.96
C ARG A 33 5.23 -8.04 7.42
N LEU A 34 4.10 -8.61 7.83
CA LEU A 34 3.08 -7.86 8.56
C LEU A 34 3.30 -8.02 10.06
N SER A 35 2.86 -7.03 10.84
CA SER A 35 2.88 -7.14 12.29
C SER A 35 2.08 -8.35 12.76
N SER A 36 2.66 -9.17 13.64
CA SER A 36 1.96 -10.32 14.25
C SER A 36 0.78 -9.88 15.12
N GLN A 37 0.90 -8.71 15.75
CA GLN A 37 -0.19 -8.05 16.44
C GLN A 37 -1.16 -7.48 15.42
N THR A 38 -2.37 -8.05 15.39
CA THR A 38 -3.45 -7.58 14.52
C THR A 38 -4.69 -7.33 15.35
N THR A 39 -5.54 -6.43 14.87
CA THR A 39 -6.83 -6.17 15.51
C THR A 39 -7.91 -6.22 14.45
N ARG A 40 -8.94 -7.01 14.70
CA ARG A 40 -10.16 -6.98 13.91
C ARG A 40 -11.06 -5.90 14.48
N SER A 41 -11.38 -4.88 13.68
CA SER A 41 -12.16 -3.73 14.13
C SER A 41 -12.94 -3.11 12.99
N ARG A 42 -13.94 -2.29 13.35
CA ARG A 42 -14.66 -1.46 12.37
C ARG A 42 -13.73 -0.39 11.82
N MET A 43 -13.79 -0.20 10.51
CA MET A 43 -13.11 0.85 9.79
C MET A 43 -13.77 2.20 10.08
N PRO A 44 -12.98 3.27 10.20
CA PRO A 44 -13.51 4.63 10.18
C PRO A 44 -14.32 4.87 8.91
N ALA A 45 -15.39 5.66 9.00
CA ALA A 45 -16.31 5.90 7.88
C ALA A 45 -15.59 6.37 6.60
N GLU A 46 -14.59 7.25 6.72
CA GLU A 46 -13.77 7.71 5.61
C GLU A 46 -13.04 6.55 4.90
N LEU A 47 -12.38 5.69 5.67
CA LEU A 47 -11.66 4.52 5.15
C LEU A 47 -12.62 3.53 4.48
N TYR A 48 -13.76 3.30 5.11
CA TYR A 48 -14.80 2.41 4.60
C TYR A 48 -15.27 2.84 3.21
N TRP A 49 -15.63 4.12 3.03
CA TRP A 49 -16.12 4.60 1.74
C TRP A 49 -15.05 4.57 0.65
N GLN A 50 -13.80 4.87 0.99
CA GLN A 50 -12.68 4.72 0.05
C GLN A 50 -12.51 3.26 -0.38
N LEU A 51 -12.60 2.31 0.55
CA LEU A 51 -12.54 0.88 0.23
C LEU A 51 -13.69 0.45 -0.68
N VAL A 52 -14.93 0.92 -0.42
CA VAL A 52 -16.09 0.62 -1.27
C VAL A 52 -15.86 1.10 -2.71
N ILE A 53 -15.35 2.32 -2.88
CA ILE A 53 -15.02 2.88 -4.20
C ILE A 53 -13.92 2.03 -4.86
N TYR A 54 -12.85 1.73 -4.12
CA TYR A 54 -11.74 0.93 -4.60
C TYR A 54 -12.16 -0.47 -5.09
N LEU A 55 -13.01 -1.18 -4.33
CA LEU A 55 -13.47 -2.52 -4.69
C LEU A 55 -14.35 -2.52 -5.94
N LYS A 56 -15.23 -1.51 -6.08
CA LYS A 56 -16.08 -1.33 -7.26
C LYS A 56 -15.27 -1.00 -8.52
N ASP A 57 -14.28 -0.14 -8.39
CA ASP A 57 -13.38 0.23 -9.50
C ASP A 57 -12.56 -0.98 -9.98
N ARG A 58 -12.05 -1.79 -9.05
CA ARG A 58 -11.22 -2.96 -9.38
C ARG A 58 -11.99 -4.18 -9.87
N ASN A 59 -13.29 -4.27 -9.59
CA ASN A 59 -14.11 -5.42 -9.98
C ASN A 59 -15.42 -4.92 -10.62
N PRO A 60 -15.36 -4.31 -11.82
CA PRO A 60 -16.50 -3.64 -12.44
C PRO A 60 -17.66 -4.60 -12.80
N PHE A 61 -17.37 -5.90 -12.94
CA PHE A 61 -18.36 -6.93 -13.23
C PHE A 61 -19.00 -7.54 -11.99
N GLN A 62 -18.45 -7.26 -10.79
CA GLN A 62 -19.00 -7.74 -9.54
C GLN A 62 -19.90 -6.66 -8.91
N GLU A 63 -21.14 -7.03 -8.60
CA GLU A 63 -22.02 -6.12 -7.89
C GLU A 63 -21.73 -6.11 -6.40
N PHE A 64 -21.53 -4.91 -5.85
CA PHE A 64 -21.34 -4.68 -4.42
C PHE A 64 -22.36 -3.70 -3.86
N HIS A 65 -22.74 -3.92 -2.60
CA HIS A 65 -23.50 -2.96 -1.81
C HIS A 65 -22.81 -2.67 -0.48
N SER A 66 -23.01 -1.45 0.02
CA SER A 66 -22.51 -1.01 1.32
C SER A 66 -23.45 -1.43 2.45
N ILE A 67 -23.02 -1.34 3.71
CA ILE A 67 -23.81 -1.65 4.92
C ILE A 67 -25.12 -0.87 5.04
N VAL A 68 -25.22 0.31 4.41
CA VAL A 68 -26.42 1.16 4.40
C VAL A 68 -27.26 1.03 3.13
N ALA A 69 -26.82 0.24 2.15
CA ALA A 69 -27.50 0.09 0.87
C ALA A 69 -28.16 -1.28 0.79
N CYS A 70 -29.38 -1.33 0.27
CA CYS A 70 -30.04 -2.59 -0.03
C CYS A 70 -29.34 -3.30 -1.20
N PRO A 71 -29.26 -4.64 -1.18
CA PRO A 71 -28.76 -5.42 -2.31
C PRO A 71 -29.65 -5.16 -3.54
N ARG A 72 -29.02 -4.82 -4.67
CA ARG A 72 -29.75 -4.61 -5.94
C ARG A 72 -30.07 -5.91 -6.65
N THR A 73 -29.27 -6.95 -6.41
CA THR A 73 -29.43 -8.30 -6.95
C THR A 73 -29.19 -9.32 -5.84
N SER A 74 -29.70 -10.55 -6.01
CA SER A 74 -29.46 -11.67 -5.10
C SER A 74 -28.00 -12.12 -5.05
N THR A 75 -27.21 -11.75 -6.04
CA THR A 75 -25.77 -12.05 -6.15
C THR A 75 -24.88 -10.91 -5.67
N SER A 76 -25.46 -9.82 -5.16
CA SER A 76 -24.70 -8.68 -4.69
C SER A 76 -23.94 -9.00 -3.41
N ILE A 77 -22.66 -8.62 -3.37
CA ILE A 77 -21.78 -8.88 -2.23
C ILE A 77 -21.82 -7.68 -1.27
N LEU A 78 -22.07 -7.97 0.01
CA LEU A 78 -22.02 -6.96 1.08
C LEU A 78 -20.57 -6.61 1.38
N ILE A 79 -20.23 -5.32 1.30
CA ILE A 79 -18.96 -4.78 1.81
C ILE A 79 -19.19 -4.39 3.28
N ALA A 80 -18.84 -5.30 4.20
CA ALA A 80 -18.86 -5.05 5.64
C ALA A 80 -17.82 -3.98 6.03
N ASP A 81 -18.08 -3.24 7.11
CA ASP A 81 -17.19 -2.20 7.63
C ASP A 81 -16.08 -2.74 8.54
N GLU A 82 -15.88 -4.05 8.60
CA GLU A 82 -14.90 -4.69 9.46
C GLU A 82 -13.67 -5.16 8.68
N ALA A 83 -12.47 -4.86 9.20
CA ALA A 83 -11.21 -5.28 8.61
C ALA A 83 -10.22 -5.77 9.66
N GLN A 84 -9.23 -6.56 9.23
CA GLN A 84 -8.09 -6.92 10.05
C GLN A 84 -6.98 -5.89 9.86
N HIS A 85 -6.72 -5.09 10.89
CA HIS A 85 -5.71 -4.04 10.87
C HIS A 85 -4.39 -4.51 11.45
N TYR A 86 -3.31 -3.93 10.92
CA TYR A 86 -1.93 -4.17 11.31
C TYR A 86 -1.33 -2.89 11.88
N ASN A 87 -0.42 -3.05 12.84
CA ASN A 87 0.29 -1.93 13.45
C ASN A 87 1.40 -1.40 12.55
N HIS A 88 2.07 -2.31 11.83
CA HIS A 88 3.15 -1.97 10.91
C HIS A 88 3.30 -3.03 9.83
N ILE A 89 4.06 -2.65 8.81
CA ILE A 89 4.52 -3.50 7.73
C ILE A 89 6.03 -3.33 7.63
N THR A 90 6.77 -4.44 7.57
CA THR A 90 8.20 -4.43 7.35
C THR A 90 8.47 -4.86 5.91
N LEU A 91 9.16 -4.00 5.18
CA LEU A 91 9.50 -4.17 3.77
C LEU A 91 11.00 -3.96 3.64
N ASN A 92 11.72 -4.98 3.17
CA ASN A 92 13.16 -4.92 2.96
C ASN A 92 13.91 -4.37 4.21
N GLY A 93 13.57 -4.90 5.38
CA GLY A 93 14.16 -4.49 6.67
C GLY A 93 13.64 -3.16 7.26
N HIS A 94 12.83 -2.40 6.51
CA HIS A 94 12.29 -1.12 6.96
C HIS A 94 10.86 -1.27 7.46
N THR A 95 10.58 -0.78 8.66
CA THR A 95 9.26 -0.88 9.28
C THR A 95 8.49 0.42 9.14
N TYR A 96 7.34 0.34 8.49
CA TYR A 96 6.42 1.44 8.30
C TYR A 96 5.21 1.26 9.20
N HIS A 97 4.94 2.25 10.04
CA HIS A 97 3.87 2.18 11.01
C HIS A 97 2.58 2.83 10.50
N ALA A 98 1.44 2.21 10.77
CA ALA A 98 0.15 2.87 10.60
C ALA A 98 0.02 3.99 11.64
N SER A 99 -0.15 5.24 11.20
CA SER A 99 -0.08 6.39 12.11
C SER A 99 -1.19 6.39 13.16
N ARG A 100 -2.38 5.87 12.84
CA ARG A 100 -3.48 5.69 13.82
C ARG A 100 -3.14 4.73 14.96
N ARG A 101 -2.12 3.88 14.77
CA ARG A 101 -1.70 2.83 15.70
C ARG A 101 -0.28 3.05 16.23
N SER A 102 0.35 4.17 15.87
CA SER A 102 1.66 4.56 16.33
C SER A 102 1.57 5.74 17.30
N ARG A 103 2.50 5.80 18.26
CA ARG A 103 2.66 6.97 19.14
C ARG A 103 3.47 8.10 18.49
N SER A 104 4.13 7.81 17.36
CA SER A 104 4.98 8.72 16.61
C SER A 104 4.59 8.68 15.14
N SER A 105 4.28 9.83 14.55
CA SER A 105 3.95 9.94 13.12
C SER A 105 5.19 9.86 12.21
N LYS A 106 6.41 9.97 12.76
CA LYS A 106 7.65 10.00 11.96
C LYS A 106 7.84 8.72 11.15
N ASP A 107 7.53 7.58 11.74
CA ASP A 107 7.72 6.25 11.13
C ASP A 107 6.54 5.84 10.23
N SER A 108 5.58 6.75 10.05
CA SER A 108 4.42 6.57 9.17
C SER A 108 4.60 7.27 7.83
N PHE A 109 5.61 8.12 7.65
CA PHE A 109 5.84 8.77 6.37
C PHE A 109 6.62 7.88 5.41
N ALA A 110 6.13 7.79 4.17
CA ALA A 110 6.76 7.05 3.10
C ALA A 110 6.79 7.86 1.80
N LEU A 111 7.83 7.64 1.00
CA LEU A 111 7.87 8.05 -0.40
C LEU A 111 7.28 6.94 -1.26
N ILE A 112 6.35 7.30 -2.13
CA ILE A 112 5.48 6.36 -2.81
C ILE A 112 5.44 6.72 -4.30
N GLN A 113 5.85 5.77 -5.13
CA GLN A 113 5.88 5.95 -6.57
C GLN A 113 4.53 5.55 -7.18
N THR A 114 3.85 6.48 -7.83
CA THR A 114 2.55 6.18 -8.48
C THR A 114 2.75 5.74 -9.93
N SER A 115 2.01 4.74 -10.39
CA SER A 115 2.14 4.12 -11.72
C SER A 115 1.69 4.99 -12.92
N GLY A 116 1.25 6.23 -12.68
CA GLY A 116 0.81 7.17 -13.72
C GLY A 116 1.92 8.12 -14.17
N GLY A 117 2.81 7.64 -15.05
CA GLY A 117 3.76 8.49 -15.78
C GLY A 117 5.09 8.75 -15.06
N ALA A 118 6.18 8.41 -15.77
CA ALA A 118 7.58 8.74 -15.50
C ALA A 118 7.91 9.41 -14.14
N GLY A 119 8.18 8.60 -13.11
CA GLY A 119 8.98 9.04 -11.96
C GLY A 119 8.32 10.00 -10.97
N LEU A 120 6.99 10.10 -10.96
CA LEU A 120 6.29 10.87 -9.94
C LEU A 120 6.28 10.11 -8.60
N THR A 121 7.24 10.48 -7.75
CA THR A 121 7.30 10.07 -6.34
C THR A 121 6.52 11.06 -5.49
N TRP A 122 5.56 10.56 -4.73
CA TRP A 122 4.72 11.32 -3.83
C TRP A 122 5.08 10.99 -2.39
N ALA A 123 5.19 12.00 -1.54
CA ALA A 123 5.27 11.78 -0.10
C ALA A 123 3.87 11.56 0.46
N GLY A 124 3.72 10.58 1.33
CA GLY A 124 2.45 10.28 1.98
C GLY A 124 2.67 9.78 3.40
N GLU A 125 1.63 9.95 4.22
CA GLU A 125 1.54 9.33 5.53
C GLU A 125 0.72 8.05 5.42
N ILE A 126 1.27 6.94 5.87
CA ILE A 126 0.58 5.66 6.02
C ILE A 126 -0.33 5.75 7.25
N VAL A 127 -1.61 5.88 6.99
CA VAL A 127 -2.62 6.07 8.04
C VAL A 127 -3.08 4.74 8.59
N ASP A 128 -3.41 3.80 7.70
CA ASP A 128 -3.90 2.46 8.05
C ASP A 128 -3.24 1.40 7.16
N ILE A 129 -2.94 0.26 7.76
CA ILE A 129 -2.53 -0.97 7.06
C ILE A 129 -3.55 -2.02 7.46
N PHE A 130 -4.25 -2.62 6.51
CA PHE A 130 -5.28 -3.58 6.80
C PHE A 130 -5.43 -4.59 5.68
N SER A 131 -5.90 -5.78 6.03
CA SER A 131 -6.38 -6.74 5.05
C SER A 131 -7.89 -6.82 5.11
N TYR A 132 -8.49 -6.89 3.93
CA TYR A 132 -9.92 -7.01 3.76
C TYR A 132 -10.24 -8.29 3.01
N ASP A 133 -11.21 -9.03 3.53
CA ASP A 133 -11.68 -10.28 2.97
C ASP A 133 -13.19 -10.17 2.77
N VAL A 134 -13.65 -10.54 1.58
CA VAL A 134 -15.08 -10.57 1.26
C VAL A 134 -15.35 -11.84 0.45
N PRO A 135 -16.42 -12.58 0.75
CA PRO A 135 -16.72 -13.82 0.03
C PRO A 135 -16.74 -13.60 -1.49
N GLY A 136 -16.07 -14.47 -2.23
CA GLY A 136 -15.99 -14.40 -3.70
C GLY A 136 -14.84 -13.53 -4.24
N ILE A 137 -14.04 -12.88 -3.38
CA ILE A 137 -12.86 -12.11 -3.80
C ILE A 137 -11.65 -12.53 -2.97
N GLN A 138 -10.50 -12.65 -3.63
CA GLN A 138 -9.25 -12.89 -2.93
C GLN A 138 -8.99 -11.78 -1.91
N ARG A 139 -8.61 -12.18 -0.69
CA ARG A 139 -8.15 -11.29 0.38
C ARG A 139 -7.21 -10.22 -0.18
N ARG A 140 -7.50 -8.95 0.10
CA ARG A 140 -6.70 -7.82 -0.33
C ARG A 140 -5.95 -7.24 0.85
N LEU A 141 -4.65 -7.05 0.69
CA LEU A 141 -3.86 -6.20 1.57
C LEU A 141 -3.90 -4.76 1.04
N VAL A 142 -4.28 -3.82 1.89
CA VAL A 142 -4.51 -2.42 1.53
C VAL A 142 -3.77 -1.50 2.49
N VAL A 143 -3.16 -0.46 1.94
CA VAL A 143 -2.53 0.62 2.69
C VAL A 143 -3.28 1.92 2.37
N HIS A 144 -3.87 2.53 3.39
CA HIS A 144 -4.51 3.84 3.28
C HIS A 144 -3.46 4.92 3.51
N VAL A 145 -3.28 5.75 2.50
CA VAL A 145 -2.24 6.79 2.49
C VAL A 145 -2.91 8.16 2.41
N LYS A 146 -2.54 9.04 3.34
CA LYS A 146 -2.83 10.46 3.24
C LYS A 146 -1.71 11.14 2.46
N TRP A 147 -2.01 11.50 1.22
CA TRP A 147 -1.06 12.14 0.32
C TRP A 147 -0.71 13.56 0.77
N LEU A 148 0.58 13.87 0.81
CA LEU A 148 1.07 15.23 0.97
C LEU A 148 1.12 15.92 -0.40
N ARG A 149 1.11 17.26 -0.41
CA ARG A 149 1.19 18.02 -1.68
C ARG A 149 2.46 17.64 -2.44
N PRO A 150 2.39 17.48 -3.77
CA PRO A 150 3.58 17.22 -4.58
C PRO A 150 4.47 18.45 -4.52
N ARG A 151 5.67 18.32 -3.96
CA ARG A 151 6.67 19.39 -4.01
C ARG A 151 7.40 19.30 -5.36
N ARG A 152 7.18 20.29 -6.24
CA ARG A 152 8.01 20.46 -7.44
C ARG A 152 9.46 20.66 -7.01
N GLY A 153 10.38 19.94 -7.63
CA GLY A 153 11.82 20.09 -7.36
C GLY A 153 12.29 19.44 -6.05
N LEU A 154 11.57 18.46 -5.50
CA LEU A 154 12.12 17.61 -4.46
C LEU A 154 13.25 16.78 -5.09
N SER A 155 14.49 17.28 -4.95
CA SER A 155 15.65 16.55 -5.40
C SER A 155 15.80 15.33 -4.53
N LEU A 156 15.72 14.15 -5.16
CA LEU A 156 16.04 12.90 -4.48
C LEU A 156 17.55 12.73 -4.31
N GLN A 157 18.38 13.64 -4.83
CA GLN A 157 19.83 13.60 -4.62
C GLN A 157 20.17 13.63 -3.12
N GLY A 158 21.01 12.70 -2.69
CA GLY A 158 21.37 12.52 -1.28
C GLY A 158 20.33 11.74 -0.46
N THR A 159 19.24 11.28 -1.07
CA THR A 159 18.31 10.30 -0.46
C THR A 159 18.58 8.91 -1.05
N PRO A 160 18.15 7.83 -0.37
CA PRO A 160 18.22 6.47 -0.92
C PRO A 160 17.50 6.27 -2.27
N TRP A 161 16.79 7.29 -2.76
CA TRP A 161 15.93 7.23 -3.94
C TRP A 161 16.52 7.97 -5.17
N ALA A 162 17.68 8.62 -5.01
CA ALA A 162 18.32 9.46 -6.05
C ALA A 162 18.57 8.73 -7.38
N GLU A 163 18.90 7.44 -7.30
CA GLU A 163 19.39 6.62 -8.41
C GLU A 163 18.29 6.12 -9.36
N PHE A 164 17.03 6.15 -8.93
CA PHE A 164 15.89 5.69 -9.73
C PHE A 164 15.38 6.74 -10.74
N LEU A 165 15.94 7.96 -10.73
CA LEU A 165 15.62 9.02 -11.68
C LEU A 165 16.27 8.81 -13.07
N GLY A 166 17.27 7.93 -13.19
CA GLY A 166 18.12 7.81 -14.39
C GLY A 166 17.97 6.54 -15.25
N ARG A 167 17.26 5.49 -14.81
CA ARG A 167 17.20 4.21 -15.55
C ARG A 167 16.00 4.13 -16.50
N ARG A 168 16.04 4.92 -17.58
CA ARG A 168 15.28 4.61 -18.81
C ARG A 168 16.11 3.64 -19.65
N HIS A 169 15.92 2.34 -19.48
CA HIS A 169 16.34 1.40 -20.51
C HIS A 169 15.28 1.43 -21.61
N ILE A 170 15.48 2.31 -22.59
CA ILE A 170 14.78 2.24 -23.87
C ILE A 170 15.45 1.08 -24.62
N PRO A 171 14.77 -0.02 -24.96
CA PRO A 171 15.35 -1.01 -25.85
C PRO A 171 15.49 -0.36 -27.25
N PRO A 172 16.63 -0.53 -27.93
CA PRO A 172 16.76 -0.06 -29.30
C PRO A 172 15.82 -0.89 -30.19
N TYR A 173 14.83 -0.24 -30.79
CA TYR A 173 14.09 -0.80 -31.92
C TYR A 173 15.10 -1.09 -33.05
N ARG A 174 15.14 -2.35 -33.49
CA ARG A 174 15.52 -2.73 -34.85
C ARG A 174 14.32 -3.38 -35.50
#